data_AF-A0A2U3RBY5-F1
#
_entry.id   AF-A0A2U3RBY5-F1
#
_cell.length_a   1.000
_cell.length_b   1.000
_cell.length_c   1.000
_cell.angle_alpha   90.00
_cell.angle_beta   90.00
_cell.angle_gamma   90.00
#
_symmetry.space_group_name_H-M   'P 1'
#
loop_
_entity.id
_entity.type
_entity.pdbx_description
1 polymer ?
#
loop_
_entity_poly.entity_id
_entity_poly.type
_entity_poly.pdbx_seq_one_letter_code
_entity_poly.pdbx_strand_id
1 'polypeptide(L)'
;MKIVRQFIQEMNGEIMLKSEENKGAYFIFNVPLKLANTSITNSLSGLFNNLPIKDGGKMITYSTCYYKTPVSDFSQILLNKLILINQHTQGYINLYEVTKAIKYAKKYHGKQKRDIGEPYYIHPLEVACTVAEYSFETDTIITAILHDTLEDTTLTKEKIAKVFGVKIAEQVFDLTRIRDNKKISSREMIKILRQQNKKDLLLIKLCDRLHNIQTVFIKSDEKRQKIIIETEQEFIPLARYLKLPKIADKLSGYCLLNTYLE
;
A
#
# COMPACT_ATOMS: atom_id res chain seq x y z
N MET A 1 20.24 -6.07 -20.98
CA MET A 1 19.83 -7.45 -21.37
C MET A 1 20.88 -8.53 -21.10
N LYS A 2 22.16 -8.41 -21.51
CA LYS A 2 23.20 -9.41 -21.13
C LYS A 2 23.51 -9.43 -19.62
N ILE A 3 23.50 -8.26 -18.98
CA ILE A 3 23.98 -8.07 -17.60
C ILE A 3 23.02 -8.65 -16.54
N VAL A 4 21.70 -8.52 -16.72
CA VAL A 4 20.69 -9.02 -15.76
C VAL A 4 20.51 -10.55 -15.87
N ARG A 5 20.60 -11.10 -17.10
CA ARG A 5 20.60 -12.56 -17.30
C ARG A 5 21.87 -13.22 -16.75
N GLN A 6 23.01 -12.53 -16.88
CA GLN A 6 24.27 -12.95 -16.26
C GLN A 6 24.21 -12.85 -14.73
N PHE A 7 23.57 -11.82 -14.16
CA PHE A 7 23.35 -11.68 -12.72
C PHE A 7 22.55 -12.85 -12.12
N ILE A 8 21.46 -13.28 -12.77
CA ILE A 8 20.62 -14.40 -12.31
C ILE A 8 21.31 -15.76 -12.52
N GLN A 9 22.07 -15.94 -13.61
CA GLN A 9 22.85 -17.16 -13.85
C GLN A 9 24.06 -17.29 -12.91
N GLU A 10 24.69 -16.19 -12.49
CA GLU A 10 25.80 -16.17 -11.54
C GLU A 10 25.34 -16.42 -10.08
N MET A 11 24.03 -16.34 -9.79
CA MET A 11 23.44 -16.55 -8.47
C MET A 11 23.20 -18.03 -8.09
N ASN A 12 23.72 -19.01 -8.85
CA ASN A 12 23.69 -20.47 -8.60
C ASN A 12 23.03 -20.86 -7.25
N GLY A 13 21.70 -21.04 -7.31
CA GLY A 13 20.80 -21.55 -6.28
C GLY A 13 21.23 -21.44 -4.82
N GLU A 14 20.62 -20.51 -4.07
CA GLU A 14 20.21 -20.75 -2.67
C GLU A 14 19.25 -19.64 -2.21
N ILE A 15 17.96 -19.82 -2.50
CA ILE A 15 16.89 -19.14 -1.76
C ILE A 15 16.69 -19.95 -0.49
N MET A 16 17.38 -19.58 0.60
CA MET A 16 17.14 -20.22 1.90
C MET A 16 15.95 -19.54 2.59
N LEU A 17 14.82 -20.25 2.64
CA LEU A 17 13.77 -19.98 3.63
C LEU A 17 14.26 -20.46 4.99
N LYS A 18 14.62 -19.55 5.89
CA LYS A 18 14.82 -19.88 7.30
C LYS A 18 13.64 -19.34 8.11
N SER A 19 12.89 -20.25 8.73
CA SER A 19 12.01 -19.92 9.85
C SER A 19 12.74 -20.30 11.13
N GLU A 20 13.16 -19.31 11.92
CA GLU A 20 13.48 -19.58 13.33
C GLU A 20 12.18 -19.50 14.12
N GLU A 21 11.91 -20.54 14.92
CA GLU A 21 10.73 -20.59 15.79
C GLU A 21 10.65 -19.28 16.61
N ASN A 22 9.51 -18.59 16.48
CA ASN A 22 9.16 -17.30 17.09
C ASN A 22 9.73 -15.99 16.48
N LYS A 23 10.32 -15.96 15.27
CA LYS A 23 10.82 -14.68 14.68
C LYS A 23 10.38 -14.34 13.24
N GLY A 24 9.32 -14.96 12.72
CA GLY A 24 8.79 -14.63 11.39
C GLY A 24 9.65 -15.13 10.23
N ALA A 25 9.11 -15.06 9.02
CA ALA A 25 9.80 -15.48 7.81
C ALA A 25 10.57 -14.29 7.21
N TYR A 26 11.84 -14.51 6.87
CA TYR A 26 12.68 -13.54 6.16
C TYR A 26 13.19 -14.13 4.85
N PHE A 27 13.24 -13.29 3.82
CA PHE A 27 13.86 -13.63 2.55
C PHE A 27 15.29 -13.08 2.57
N ILE A 28 16.27 -13.97 2.39
CA ILE A 28 17.67 -13.60 2.32
C ILE A 28 18.11 -13.67 0.86
N PHE A 29 18.53 -12.54 0.31
CA PHE A 29 19.18 -12.49 -1.00
C PHE A 29 20.68 -12.32 -0.80
N ASN A 30 21.45 -13.32 -1.22
CA ASN A 30 22.91 -13.27 -1.21
C ASN A 30 23.42 -12.71 -2.54
N VAL A 31 23.97 -11.49 -2.55
CA VAL A 31 24.47 -10.84 -3.77
C VAL A 31 26.00 -10.88 -3.80
N PRO A 32 26.63 -11.30 -4.92
CA PRO A 32 28.09 -11.26 -5.07
C PRO A 32 28.66 -9.84 -5.01
N LEU A 33 29.80 -9.68 -4.32
CA LEU A 33 30.43 -8.37 -4.01
C LEU A 33 30.70 -7.47 -5.23
N LYS A 34 30.99 -8.07 -6.40
CA LYS A 34 31.28 -7.33 -7.64
C LYS A 34 30.12 -6.47 -8.15
N LEU A 35 28.89 -6.75 -7.70
CA LEU A 35 27.68 -6.09 -8.17
C LEU A 35 27.16 -5.05 -7.18
N ALA A 36 27.70 -5.02 -5.95
CA ALA A 36 27.24 -4.23 -4.82
C ALA A 36 27.29 -2.71 -5.02
N ASN A 37 28.14 -2.21 -5.93
CA ASN A 37 28.36 -0.78 -6.19
C ASN A 37 27.89 -0.33 -7.58
N THR A 38 26.90 -1.01 -8.16
CA THR A 38 26.35 -0.65 -9.48
C THR A 38 25.14 0.27 -9.34
N SER A 39 24.80 1.04 -10.38
CA SER A 39 23.57 1.87 -10.41
C SER A 39 22.30 1.06 -10.05
N ILE A 40 22.32 -0.24 -10.36
CA ILE A 40 21.25 -1.21 -10.10
C ILE A 40 21.08 -1.45 -8.59
N THR A 41 22.15 -1.59 -7.82
CA THR A 41 22.06 -1.82 -6.37
C THR A 41 21.59 -0.58 -5.59
N ASN A 42 21.90 0.61 -6.10
CA ASN A 42 21.39 1.87 -5.55
C ASN A 42 19.89 2.09 -5.85
N SER A 43 19.38 1.61 -6.99
CA SER A 43 17.93 1.61 -7.25
C SER A 43 17.18 0.58 -6.41
N LEU A 44 17.80 -0.56 -6.10
CA LEU A 44 17.21 -1.61 -5.25
C LEU A 44 17.27 -1.24 -3.76
N SER A 45 18.32 -0.55 -3.29
CA SER A 45 18.41 -0.07 -1.89
C SER A 45 17.33 0.97 -1.56
N GLY A 46 16.83 1.71 -2.55
CA GLY A 46 15.69 2.61 -2.40
C GLY A 46 14.32 1.91 -2.32
N LEU A 47 14.24 0.65 -2.76
CA LEU A 47 13.02 -0.17 -2.73
C LEU A 47 12.92 -1.03 -1.47
N PHE A 48 14.06 -1.31 -0.82
CA PHE A 48 14.20 -2.18 0.34
C PHE A 48 14.99 -1.44 1.43
N ASN A 49 14.32 -0.76 2.36
CA ASN A 49 14.97 0.18 3.29
C ASN A 49 16.06 -0.45 4.18
N ASN A 50 17.31 -0.04 3.90
CA ASN A 50 18.51 0.26 4.69
C ASN A 50 18.72 -0.28 6.13
N LEU A 51 19.73 -1.17 6.27
CA LEU A 51 20.75 -1.13 7.33
C LEU A 51 22.11 -1.52 6.69
N PRO A 52 23.23 -0.81 6.99
CA PRO A 52 24.55 -1.24 6.54
C PRO A 52 25.05 -2.36 7.46
N ILE A 53 25.38 -3.53 6.90
CA ILE A 53 26.04 -4.61 7.64
C ILE A 53 27.54 -4.48 7.43
N LYS A 54 28.29 -4.43 8.54
CA LYS A 54 29.74 -4.19 8.57
C LYS A 54 30.54 -5.30 7.89
N ASP A 55 31.62 -4.82 7.28
CA ASP A 55 32.69 -5.54 6.61
C ASP A 55 33.43 -6.53 7.51
N GLY A 56 33.83 -7.64 6.89
CA GLY A 56 34.43 -8.83 7.49
C GLY A 56 34.58 -9.98 6.49
N GLY A 57 34.76 -9.68 5.20
CA GLY A 57 35.30 -10.62 4.22
C GLY A 57 34.39 -11.68 3.59
N LYS A 58 33.06 -11.74 3.84
CA LYS A 58 32.14 -12.65 3.12
C LYS A 58 30.75 -12.04 2.90
N MET A 59 30.23 -12.22 1.67
CA MET A 59 28.84 -12.05 1.16
C MET A 59 27.99 -10.91 1.75
N ILE A 60 27.53 -9.98 0.90
CA ILE A 60 26.58 -8.94 1.32
C ILE A 60 25.17 -9.53 1.31
N THR A 61 24.65 -9.75 2.51
CA THR A 61 23.27 -10.20 2.75
C THR A 61 22.34 -9.00 2.59
N TYR A 62 21.53 -8.97 1.53
CA TYR A 62 20.35 -8.12 1.53
C TYR A 62 19.27 -8.87 2.30
N SER A 63 19.17 -8.57 3.60
CA SER A 63 17.98 -8.94 4.36
C SER A 63 16.92 -7.89 4.08
N THR A 64 15.89 -8.23 3.30
CA THR A 64 14.59 -7.60 3.52
C THR A 64 14.11 -8.13 4.85
N CYS A 65 14.45 -7.39 5.91
CA CYS A 65 13.86 -7.63 7.20
C CYS A 65 12.41 -7.14 7.09
N TYR A 66 11.51 -8.06 6.75
CA TYR A 66 10.17 -7.98 7.32
C TYR A 66 10.37 -8.15 8.82
N TYR A 67 10.76 -7.08 9.51
CA TYR A 67 10.58 -7.04 10.94
C TYR A 67 9.07 -7.21 11.14
N LYS A 68 8.67 -8.43 11.51
CA LYS A 68 7.63 -8.58 12.51
C LYS A 68 8.18 -7.90 13.77
N THR A 69 8.17 -6.57 13.77
CA THR A 69 8.06 -5.83 15.02
C THR A 69 6.89 -6.45 15.77
N PRO A 70 6.97 -6.59 17.11
CA PRO A 70 5.83 -7.08 17.88
C PRO A 70 4.65 -6.21 17.47
N VAL A 71 3.69 -6.79 16.72
CA VAL A 71 2.80 -6.11 15.77
C VAL A 71 2.59 -4.67 16.20
N SER A 72 3.38 -3.75 15.64
CA SER A 72 3.21 -2.35 15.97
C SER A 72 1.78 -2.06 15.58
N ASP A 73 0.91 -1.74 16.55
CA ASP A 73 -0.51 -1.52 16.27
C ASP A 73 -0.57 -0.45 15.19
N PHE A 74 -0.97 -0.82 13.96
CA PHE A 74 -1.04 0.12 12.83
C PHE A 74 -1.95 1.31 13.15
N SER A 75 -2.85 1.14 14.13
CA SER A 75 -3.60 2.24 14.73
C SER A 75 -2.69 3.26 15.39
N GLN A 76 -1.74 2.82 16.19
CA GLN A 76 -0.79 3.69 16.88
C GLN A 76 0.19 4.35 15.90
N ILE A 77 0.62 3.63 14.85
CA ILE A 77 1.43 4.22 13.77
C ILE A 77 0.67 5.39 13.14
N LEU A 78 -0.58 5.15 12.73
CA LEU A 78 -1.42 6.18 12.12
C LEU A 78 -1.65 7.35 13.08
N LEU A 79 -2.07 7.07 14.32
CA LEU A 79 -2.34 8.12 15.31
C LEU A 79 -1.10 8.96 15.64
N ASN A 80 0.07 8.33 15.82
CA ASN A 80 1.32 9.05 16.03
C ASN A 80 1.66 9.96 14.84
N LYS A 81 1.47 9.47 13.61
CA LYS A 81 1.67 10.27 12.40
C LYS A 81 0.75 11.49 12.37
N LEU A 82 -0.53 11.31 12.69
CA LEU A 82 -1.52 12.41 12.68
C LEU A 82 -1.27 13.40 13.83
N ILE A 83 -0.79 12.95 14.99
CA ILE A 83 -0.34 13.83 16.08
C ILE A 83 0.81 14.73 15.61
N LEU A 84 1.82 14.15 14.95
CA LEU A 84 2.94 14.93 14.41
C LEU A 84 2.47 15.93 13.34
N ILE A 85 1.56 15.52 12.46
CA ILE A 85 0.97 16.43 11.45
C ILE A 85 0.24 17.59 12.13
N ASN A 86 -0.59 17.33 13.14
CA ASN A 86 -1.30 18.39 13.89
C ASN A 86 -0.34 19.35 14.60
N GLN A 87 0.86 18.91 14.98
CA GLN A 87 1.87 19.78 15.61
C GLN A 87 2.59 20.67 14.58
N HIS A 88 2.75 20.21 13.35
CA HIS A 88 3.58 20.86 12.33
C HIS A 88 2.78 21.57 11.22
N THR A 89 1.45 21.46 11.21
CA THR A 89 0.59 22.06 10.19
C THR A 89 -0.46 22.97 10.81
N GLN A 90 -0.98 23.94 10.04
CA GLN A 90 -2.12 24.76 10.45
C GLN A 90 -3.46 24.00 10.42
N GLY A 91 -3.49 22.80 9.82
CA GLY A 91 -4.67 21.96 9.76
C GLY A 91 -4.92 21.22 11.06
N TYR A 92 -6.20 21.07 11.44
CA TYR A 92 -6.60 20.32 12.63
C TYR A 92 -7.28 19.01 12.20
N ILE A 93 -6.57 17.88 12.35
CA ILE A 93 -7.15 16.55 12.20
C ILE A 93 -7.78 16.15 13.54
N ASN A 94 -9.07 15.85 13.54
CA ASN A 94 -9.79 15.40 14.72
C ASN A 94 -9.44 13.93 15.04
N LEU A 95 -8.46 13.76 15.92
CA LEU A 95 -7.96 12.45 16.35
C LEU A 95 -9.03 11.57 17.02
N TYR A 96 -10.04 12.18 17.66
CA TYR A 96 -11.13 11.44 18.28
C TYR A 96 -12.00 10.73 17.23
N GLU A 97 -12.39 11.44 16.17
CA GLU A 97 -13.16 10.87 15.07
C GLU A 97 -12.36 9.83 14.27
N VAL A 98 -11.06 10.08 14.04
CA VAL A 98 -10.17 9.10 13.41
C VAL A 98 -10.05 7.83 14.27
N THR A 99 -9.86 7.96 15.58
CA THR A 99 -9.80 6.80 16.49
C THR A 99 -11.10 6.00 16.46
N LYS A 100 -12.24 6.66 16.33
CA LYS A 100 -13.54 6.02 16.16
C LYS A 100 -13.61 5.24 14.84
N ALA A 101 -13.14 5.81 13.73
CA ALA A 101 -13.06 5.13 12.44
C ALA A 101 -12.17 3.87 12.50
N ILE A 102 -11.01 3.94 13.15
CA ILE A 102 -10.12 2.79 13.37
C ILE A 102 -10.86 1.67 14.11
N LYS A 103 -11.60 2.00 15.18
CA LYS A 103 -12.39 1.01 15.93
C LYS A 103 -13.45 0.35 15.05
N TYR A 104 -14.08 1.10 14.14
CA TYR A 104 -15.04 0.55 13.18
C TYR A 104 -14.36 -0.38 12.17
N ALA A 105 -13.26 0.04 11.54
CA ALA A 105 -12.50 -0.81 10.63
C ALA A 105 -12.07 -2.12 11.32
N LYS A 106 -11.51 -2.06 12.53
CA LYS A 106 -11.16 -3.24 13.34
C LYS A 106 -12.37 -4.12 13.66
N LYS A 107 -13.52 -3.53 14.00
CA LYS A 107 -14.74 -4.29 14.32
C LYS A 107 -15.27 -5.05 13.12
N TYR A 108 -15.36 -4.42 11.95
CA TYR A 108 -16.01 -4.99 10.78
C TYR A 108 -15.08 -5.89 9.95
N HIS A 109 -13.78 -5.58 9.89
CA HIS A 109 -12.78 -6.44 9.26
C HIS A 109 -12.13 -7.44 10.24
N GLY A 110 -12.51 -7.46 11.52
CA GLY A 110 -11.79 -8.19 12.57
C GLY A 110 -11.75 -9.71 12.41
N LYS A 111 -12.68 -10.30 11.64
CA LYS A 111 -12.68 -11.74 11.31
C LYS A 111 -12.03 -12.04 9.95
N GLN A 112 -11.70 -11.01 9.18
CA GLN A 112 -11.15 -11.15 7.84
C GLN A 112 -9.63 -11.20 7.90
N LYS A 113 -9.05 -12.07 7.06
CA LYS A 113 -7.61 -12.22 6.89
C LYS A 113 -7.25 -11.92 5.44
N ARG A 114 -6.10 -11.28 5.22
CA ARG A 114 -5.46 -11.19 3.90
C ARG A 114 -4.89 -12.54 3.47
N ASP A 115 -4.44 -12.64 2.21
CA ASP A 115 -3.85 -13.84 1.62
C ASP A 115 -2.69 -14.45 2.44
N ILE A 116 -1.94 -13.62 3.19
CA ILE A 116 -0.80 -14.04 4.04
C ILE A 116 -1.22 -14.21 5.51
N GLY A 117 -2.53 -14.18 5.82
CA GLY A 117 -3.09 -14.44 7.15
C GLY A 117 -3.18 -13.23 8.09
N GLU A 118 -2.72 -12.05 7.67
CA GLU A 118 -2.78 -10.81 8.47
C GLU A 118 -4.23 -10.27 8.58
N PRO A 119 -4.60 -9.63 9.70
CA PRO A 119 -5.92 -9.00 9.83
C PRO A 119 -6.18 -7.95 8.73
N TYR A 120 -7.32 -8.05 8.04
CA TYR A 120 -7.61 -7.18 6.89
C TYR A 120 -7.61 -5.69 7.22
N TYR A 121 -7.98 -5.31 8.45
CA TYR A 121 -8.02 -3.92 8.90
C TYR A 121 -6.67 -3.19 8.77
N ILE A 122 -5.54 -3.91 8.68
CA ILE A 122 -4.21 -3.31 8.51
C ILE A 122 -4.14 -2.53 7.19
N HIS A 123 -4.69 -3.07 6.10
CA HIS A 123 -4.61 -2.45 4.77
C HIS A 123 -5.25 -1.05 4.73
N PRO A 124 -6.51 -0.85 5.17
CA PRO A 124 -7.09 0.50 5.21
C PRO A 124 -6.32 1.49 6.09
N LEU A 125 -5.64 1.02 7.14
CA LEU A 125 -4.80 1.90 7.99
C LEU A 125 -3.50 2.30 7.30
N GLU A 126 -2.86 1.40 6.55
CA GLU A 126 -1.67 1.73 5.75
C GLU A 126 -2.02 2.68 4.58
N VAL A 127 -3.17 2.47 3.95
CA VAL A 127 -3.71 3.40 2.95
C VAL A 127 -3.92 4.78 3.59
N ALA A 128 -4.60 4.86 4.74
CA ALA A 128 -4.80 6.11 5.46
C ALA A 128 -3.49 6.80 5.88
N CYS A 129 -2.48 6.02 6.30
CA CYS A 129 -1.14 6.54 6.57
C CYS A 129 -0.52 7.21 5.35
N THR A 130 -0.69 6.62 4.16
CA THR A 130 -0.16 7.18 2.91
C THR A 130 -0.96 8.42 2.50
N VAL A 131 -2.29 8.39 2.63
CA VAL A 131 -3.16 9.54 2.35
C VAL A 131 -2.81 10.74 3.24
N ALA A 132 -2.48 10.50 4.51
CA ALA A 132 -2.06 11.55 5.45
C ALA A 132 -0.75 12.28 5.07
N GLU A 133 0.02 11.78 4.09
CA GLU A 133 1.18 12.50 3.53
C GLU A 133 0.76 13.61 2.56
N TYR A 134 -0.47 13.58 2.07
CA TYR A 134 -0.96 14.45 0.99
C TYR A 134 -2.26 15.18 1.34
N SER A 135 -3.02 14.72 2.34
CA SER A 135 -4.26 15.34 2.80
C SER A 135 -4.26 15.48 4.32
N PHE A 136 -4.65 16.66 4.79
CA PHE A 136 -4.74 17.01 6.22
C PHE A 136 -6.21 17.16 6.67
N GLU A 137 -7.14 16.63 5.89
CA GLU A 137 -8.58 16.73 6.15
C GLU A 137 -9.09 15.51 6.91
N THR A 138 -9.74 15.73 8.06
CA THR A 138 -10.29 14.67 8.92
C THR A 138 -11.19 13.71 8.12
N ASP A 139 -12.12 14.26 7.32
CA ASP A 139 -13.08 13.47 6.56
C ASP A 139 -12.38 12.55 5.54
N THR A 140 -11.33 13.04 4.89
CA THR A 140 -10.55 12.27 3.91
C THR A 140 -9.82 11.12 4.59
N ILE A 141 -9.23 11.34 5.76
CA ILE A 141 -8.57 10.28 6.54
C ILE A 141 -9.57 9.23 7.02
N ILE A 142 -10.73 9.65 7.53
CA ILE A 142 -11.80 8.72 7.95
C ILE A 142 -12.30 7.91 6.75
N THR A 143 -12.54 8.55 5.61
CA THR A 143 -12.97 7.86 4.38
C THR A 143 -11.91 6.86 3.93
N ALA A 144 -10.62 7.18 4.01
CA ALA A 144 -9.53 6.24 3.68
C ALA A 144 -9.54 5.01 4.60
N ILE A 145 -9.80 5.17 5.89
CA ILE A 145 -9.91 4.07 6.86
C ILE A 145 -11.12 3.17 6.56
N LEU A 146 -12.19 3.74 6.02
CA LEU A 146 -13.46 3.04 5.79
C LEU A 146 -13.67 2.59 4.33
N HIS A 147 -12.72 2.85 3.42
CA HIS A 147 -12.98 2.79 1.98
C HIS A 147 -13.49 1.44 1.45
N ASP A 148 -13.03 0.33 2.03
CA ASP A 148 -13.44 -1.03 1.64
C ASP A 148 -14.60 -1.60 2.47
N THR A 149 -15.07 -0.86 3.49
CA THR A 149 -16.01 -1.43 4.47
C THR A 149 -17.38 -1.75 3.89
N LEU A 150 -17.84 -1.01 2.87
CA LEU A 150 -19.13 -1.27 2.21
C LEU A 150 -19.09 -2.43 1.22
N GLU A 151 -17.93 -2.74 0.64
CA GLU A 151 -17.77 -3.88 -0.28
C GLU A 151 -17.53 -5.19 0.47
N ASP A 152 -16.68 -5.15 1.50
CA ASP A 152 -16.13 -6.36 2.07
C ASP A 152 -16.79 -6.76 3.41
N THR A 153 -17.64 -5.92 3.99
CA THR A 153 -18.19 -6.15 5.33
C THR A 153 -19.70 -5.97 5.40
N THR A 154 -20.29 -6.21 6.57
CA THR A 154 -21.71 -5.96 6.85
C THR A 154 -22.01 -4.52 7.27
N LEU A 155 -21.03 -3.61 7.24
CA LEU A 155 -21.25 -2.19 7.53
C LEU A 155 -22.09 -1.56 6.42
N THR A 156 -23.12 -0.81 6.79
CA THR A 156 -24.02 -0.15 5.82
C THR A 156 -23.77 1.35 5.73
N LYS A 157 -24.15 1.95 4.60
CA LYS A 157 -24.04 3.40 4.37
C LYS A 157 -24.81 4.19 5.43
N GLU A 158 -26.00 3.74 5.82
CA GLU A 158 -26.84 4.38 6.84
C GLU A 158 -26.14 4.39 8.19
N LYS A 159 -25.44 3.30 8.53
CA LYS A 159 -24.68 3.22 9.77
C LYS A 159 -23.48 4.16 9.76
N ILE A 160 -22.77 4.29 8.62
CA ILE A 160 -21.69 5.28 8.47
C ILE A 160 -22.26 6.70 8.62
N ALA A 161 -23.38 7.00 7.96
CA ALA A 161 -24.01 8.31 8.01
C ALA A 161 -24.42 8.72 9.44
N LYS A 162 -24.95 7.78 10.22
CA LYS A 162 -25.34 8.01 11.61
C LYS A 162 -24.14 8.28 12.54
N VAL A 163 -22.97 7.72 12.23
CA VAL A 163 -21.80 7.72 13.12
C VAL A 163 -20.80 8.82 12.77
N PHE A 164 -20.56 9.02 11.47
CA PHE A 164 -19.54 9.90 10.91
C PHE A 164 -20.14 11.05 10.06
N GLY A 165 -21.46 11.04 9.84
CA GLY A 165 -22.14 12.06 9.04
C GLY A 165 -22.34 11.66 7.57
N VAL A 166 -23.28 12.34 6.93
CA VAL A 166 -23.74 12.03 5.56
C VAL A 166 -22.61 12.17 4.55
N LYS A 167 -21.77 13.21 4.68
CA LYS A 167 -20.65 13.47 3.76
C LYS A 167 -19.68 12.28 3.68
N ILE A 168 -19.24 11.74 4.81
CA ILE A 168 -18.32 10.58 4.84
C ILE A 168 -19.02 9.33 4.28
N ALA A 169 -20.30 9.12 4.59
CA ALA A 169 -21.06 8.00 4.05
C ALA A 169 -21.20 8.06 2.52
N GLU A 170 -21.38 9.25 1.95
CA GLU A 170 -21.38 9.45 0.50
C GLU A 170 -20.00 9.21 -0.11
N GLN A 171 -18.93 9.72 0.51
CA GLN A 171 -17.56 9.52 0.05
C GLN A 171 -17.16 8.04 0.04
N VAL A 172 -17.48 7.27 1.08
CA VAL A 172 -17.21 5.82 1.13
C VAL A 172 -18.05 5.08 0.08
N PHE A 173 -19.30 5.48 -0.11
CA PHE A 173 -20.16 4.91 -1.15
C PHE A 173 -19.63 5.21 -2.57
N ASP A 174 -19.10 6.40 -2.81
CA ASP A 174 -18.52 6.76 -4.11
C ASP A 174 -17.28 5.91 -4.46
N LEU A 175 -16.54 5.48 -3.44
CA LEU A 175 -15.38 4.58 -3.56
C LEU A 175 -15.78 3.10 -3.74
N THR A 176 -17.07 2.77 -3.58
CA THR A 176 -17.61 1.43 -3.78
C THR A 176 -17.88 1.17 -5.27
N ARG A 177 -17.38 0.04 -5.79
CA ARG A 177 -17.48 -0.41 -7.18
C ARG A 177 -18.81 -1.06 -7.51
N ILE A 178 -19.58 -1.46 -6.50
CA ILE A 178 -20.90 -2.06 -6.70
C ILE A 178 -21.92 -0.93 -6.79
N ARG A 179 -22.53 -0.76 -7.98
CA ARG A 179 -23.57 0.22 -8.25
C ARG A 179 -24.71 -0.48 -8.99
N ASP A 180 -25.93 -0.39 -8.46
CA ASP A 180 -27.13 -1.01 -9.05
C ASP A 180 -26.92 -2.48 -9.46
N ASN A 181 -26.34 -3.28 -8.55
CA ASN A 181 -25.97 -4.69 -8.76
C ASN A 181 -24.96 -4.95 -9.90
N LYS A 182 -24.28 -3.92 -10.40
CA LYS A 182 -23.21 -4.03 -11.40
C LYS A 182 -21.88 -3.58 -10.78
N LYS A 183 -20.82 -4.36 -11.03
CA LYS A 183 -19.46 -4.00 -10.62
C LYS A 183 -18.79 -3.17 -11.71
N ILE A 184 -18.58 -1.89 -11.46
CA ILE A 184 -17.88 -1.01 -12.41
C ILE A 184 -16.37 -1.26 -12.39
N SER A 185 -15.69 -0.91 -13.48
CA SER A 185 -14.22 -0.97 -13.58
C SER A 185 -13.56 0.15 -12.78
N SER A 186 -12.28 -0.01 -12.40
CA SER A 186 -11.55 1.08 -11.74
C SER A 186 -11.39 2.29 -12.68
N ARG A 187 -11.16 2.05 -13.98
CA ARG A 187 -11.17 3.08 -15.04
C ARG A 187 -12.45 3.92 -15.02
N GLU A 188 -13.60 3.25 -14.98
CA GLU A 188 -14.91 3.91 -14.96
C GLU A 188 -15.11 4.72 -13.67
N MET A 189 -14.78 4.15 -12.51
CA MET A 189 -14.83 4.86 -11.24
C MET A 189 -13.93 6.10 -11.24
N ILE A 190 -12.68 5.99 -11.68
CA ILE A 190 -11.74 7.11 -11.78
C ILE A 190 -12.30 8.20 -12.70
N LYS A 191 -12.89 7.83 -13.84
CA LYS A 191 -13.53 8.77 -14.76
C LYS A 191 -14.67 9.53 -14.09
N ILE A 192 -15.58 8.84 -13.38
CA ILE A 192 -16.71 9.44 -12.67
C ILE A 192 -16.20 10.42 -11.60
N LEU A 193 -15.26 9.98 -10.74
CA LEU A 193 -14.71 10.81 -9.67
C LEU A 193 -13.99 12.04 -10.21
N ARG A 194 -13.27 11.91 -11.33
CA ARG A 194 -12.59 13.01 -12.01
C ARG A 194 -13.58 14.02 -12.60
N GLN A 195 -14.66 13.55 -13.24
CA GLN A 195 -15.71 14.42 -13.77
C GLN A 195 -16.42 15.20 -12.65
N GLN A 196 -16.56 14.60 -11.47
CA GLN A 196 -17.12 15.22 -10.28
C GLN A 196 -16.09 16.05 -9.48
N ASN A 197 -14.85 16.18 -9.95
CA ASN A 197 -13.76 16.88 -9.28
C ASN A 197 -13.49 16.40 -7.83
N LYS A 198 -13.74 15.11 -7.54
CA LYS A 198 -13.53 14.49 -6.22
C LYS A 198 -12.08 14.07 -6.02
N LYS A 199 -11.16 15.04 -5.95
CA LYS A 199 -9.71 14.81 -5.87
C LYS A 199 -9.28 14.00 -4.64
N ASP A 200 -9.92 14.20 -3.49
CA ASP A 200 -9.62 13.45 -2.27
C ASP A 200 -9.92 11.95 -2.44
N LEU A 201 -11.03 11.61 -3.11
CA LEU A 201 -11.38 10.20 -3.37
C LEU A 201 -10.45 9.57 -4.41
N LEU A 202 -10.03 10.35 -5.41
CA LEU A 202 -8.99 9.93 -6.36
C LEU A 202 -7.65 9.67 -5.67
N LEU A 203 -7.26 10.50 -4.69
CA LEU A 203 -6.07 10.28 -3.87
C LEU A 203 -6.18 8.96 -3.09
N ILE A 204 -7.32 8.69 -2.44
CA ILE A 204 -7.55 7.43 -1.72
C ILE A 204 -7.41 6.23 -2.67
N LYS A 205 -8.04 6.25 -3.85
CA LYS A 205 -7.89 5.16 -4.85
C LYS A 205 -6.45 4.98 -5.32
N LEU A 206 -5.71 6.08 -5.47
CA LEU A 206 -4.31 6.02 -5.87
C LEU A 206 -3.43 5.37 -4.78
N CYS A 207 -3.64 5.75 -3.51
CA CYS A 207 -2.92 5.16 -2.37
C CYS A 207 -3.29 3.68 -2.15
N ASP A 208 -4.57 3.33 -2.29
CA ASP A 208 -5.06 1.94 -2.33
C ASP A 208 -4.32 1.13 -3.43
N ARG A 209 -4.24 1.65 -4.65
CA ARG A 209 -3.48 0.98 -5.72
C ARG A 209 -2.00 0.83 -5.40
N LEU A 210 -1.36 1.85 -4.83
CA LEU A 210 0.05 1.78 -4.45
C LEU A 210 0.30 0.63 -3.46
N HIS A 211 -0.59 0.45 -2.47
CA HIS A 211 -0.51 -0.67 -1.53
C HIS A 211 -0.74 -2.03 -2.21
N ASN A 212 -1.73 -2.09 -3.11
CA ASN A 212 -2.02 -3.31 -3.86
C ASN A 212 -0.85 -3.76 -4.73
N ILE A 213 -0.17 -2.84 -5.43
CA ILE A 213 0.96 -3.21 -6.30
C ILE A 213 2.21 -3.60 -5.49
N GLN A 214 2.40 -3.06 -4.29
CA GLN A 214 3.46 -3.47 -3.36
C GLN A 214 3.35 -4.94 -2.95
N THR A 215 2.12 -5.47 -2.93
CA THR A 215 1.83 -6.85 -2.53
C THR A 215 1.35 -7.69 -3.72
N VAL A 216 1.70 -7.32 -4.95
CA VAL A 216 1.18 -8.01 -6.14
C VAL A 216 1.84 -9.37 -6.38
N PHE A 217 3.07 -9.57 -5.89
CA PHE A 217 3.88 -10.78 -6.11
C PHE A 217 3.30 -12.05 -5.46
N ILE A 218 2.42 -11.92 -4.46
CA ILE A 218 1.71 -13.06 -3.83
C ILE A 218 0.45 -13.49 -4.61
N LYS A 219 0.04 -12.72 -5.63
CA LYS A 219 -1.17 -13.00 -6.42
C LYS A 219 -0.85 -13.97 -7.57
N SER A 220 -1.88 -14.68 -8.04
CA SER A 220 -1.78 -15.48 -9.27
C SER A 220 -1.35 -14.62 -10.47
N ASP A 221 -0.68 -15.23 -11.44
CA ASP A 221 -0.10 -14.52 -12.59
C ASP A 221 -1.15 -13.72 -13.37
N GLU A 222 -2.33 -14.31 -13.60
CA GLU A 222 -3.45 -13.63 -14.25
C GLU A 222 -3.87 -12.35 -13.48
N LYS A 223 -4.01 -12.44 -12.16
CA LYS A 223 -4.39 -11.29 -11.31
C LYS A 223 -3.28 -10.25 -11.27
N ARG A 224 -2.03 -10.69 -11.22
CA ARG A 224 -0.83 -9.86 -11.20
C ARG A 224 -0.75 -9.02 -12.47
N GLN A 225 -0.83 -9.66 -13.64
CA GLN A 225 -0.83 -9.00 -14.95
C GLN A 225 -1.97 -7.98 -15.07
N LYS A 226 -3.18 -8.35 -14.64
CA LYS A 226 -4.31 -7.42 -14.62
C LYS A 226 -4.05 -6.18 -13.77
N ILE A 227 -3.48 -6.35 -12.57
CA ILE A 227 -3.16 -5.24 -11.67
C ILE A 227 -2.08 -4.34 -12.29
N ILE A 228 -1.05 -4.91 -12.90
CA ILE A 228 0.04 -4.17 -13.55
C ILE A 228 -0.48 -3.34 -14.71
N ILE A 229 -1.19 -3.97 -15.66
CA ILE A 229 -1.75 -3.29 -16.84
C ILE A 229 -2.69 -2.16 -16.41
N GLU A 230 -3.58 -2.41 -15.44
CA GLU A 230 -4.48 -1.38 -14.93
C GLU A 230 -3.71 -0.25 -14.22
N THR A 231 -2.61 -0.56 -13.53
CA THR A 231 -1.77 0.45 -12.88
C THR A 231 -1.11 1.36 -13.91
N GLU A 232 -0.56 0.78 -14.97
CA GLU A 232 0.11 1.53 -16.04
C GLU A 232 -0.86 2.43 -16.80
N GLN A 233 -2.03 1.89 -17.15
CA GLN A 233 -3.00 2.59 -18.00
C GLN A 233 -3.82 3.63 -17.24
N GLU A 234 -4.14 3.38 -15.96
CA GLU A 234 -5.07 4.23 -15.21
C GLU A 234 -4.40 5.01 -14.08
N PHE A 235 -3.60 4.33 -13.25
CA PHE A 235 -3.14 4.90 -11.98
C PHE A 235 -1.88 5.75 -12.11
N ILE A 236 -0.95 5.42 -13.03
CA ILE A 236 0.19 6.29 -13.33
C ILE A 236 -0.29 7.64 -13.93
N PRO A 237 -1.19 7.66 -14.94
CA PRO A 237 -1.80 8.91 -15.40
C PRO A 237 -2.57 9.64 -14.30
N LEU A 238 -3.26 8.92 -13.42
CA LEU A 238 -3.97 9.53 -12.28
C LEU A 238 -3.00 10.24 -11.32
N ALA A 239 -1.88 9.61 -10.98
CA ALA A 239 -0.85 10.24 -10.14
C ALA A 239 -0.32 11.54 -10.76
N ARG A 240 -0.09 11.56 -12.08
CA ARG A 240 0.30 12.77 -12.80
C ARG A 240 -0.79 13.84 -12.78
N TYR A 241 -2.05 13.46 -12.98
CA TYR A 241 -3.21 14.36 -12.88
C TYR A 241 -3.33 15.01 -11.49
N LEU A 242 -3.07 14.25 -10.43
CA LEU A 242 -3.05 14.74 -9.05
C LEU A 242 -1.76 15.51 -8.69
N LYS A 243 -0.81 15.65 -9.64
CA LYS A 243 0.50 16.29 -9.44
C LYS A 243 1.37 15.60 -8.38
N LEU A 244 1.33 14.27 -8.34
CA LEU A 244 2.08 13.41 -7.41
C LEU A 244 3.15 12.59 -8.16
N PRO A 245 4.21 13.23 -8.72
CA PRO A 245 5.21 12.54 -9.54
C PRO A 245 5.94 11.43 -8.78
N LYS A 246 6.23 11.63 -7.48
CA LYS A 246 6.87 10.60 -6.64
C LYS A 246 6.04 9.31 -6.54
N ILE A 247 4.71 9.40 -6.53
CA ILE A 247 3.85 8.21 -6.55
C ILE A 247 3.85 7.59 -7.96
N ALA A 248 3.79 8.40 -9.00
CA ALA A 248 3.89 7.92 -10.39
C ALA A 248 5.18 7.11 -10.62
N ASP A 249 6.31 7.60 -10.10
CA ASP A 249 7.62 6.93 -10.22
C ASP A 249 7.64 5.62 -9.42
N LYS A 250 7.09 5.60 -8.20
CA LYS A 250 6.94 4.37 -7.40
C LYS A 250 6.11 3.32 -8.13
N LEU A 251 4.93 3.70 -8.66
CA LEU A 251 4.05 2.79 -9.40
C LEU A 251 4.76 2.24 -10.64
N SER A 252 5.44 3.09 -11.41
CA SER A 252 6.24 2.68 -12.56
C SER A 252 7.31 1.66 -12.17
N GLY A 253 8.02 1.91 -11.06
CA GLY A 253 9.03 0.99 -10.52
C GLY A 253 8.46 -0.39 -10.18
N TYR A 254 7.31 -0.44 -9.51
CA TYR A 254 6.66 -1.72 -9.20
C TYR A 254 6.18 -2.47 -10.44
N CYS A 255 5.63 -1.77 -11.45
CA CYS A 255 5.24 -2.40 -12.71
C CYS A 255 6.45 -3.04 -13.40
N LEU A 256 7.54 -2.28 -13.57
CA LEU A 256 8.77 -2.76 -14.20
C LEU A 256 9.33 -3.99 -13.50
N LEU A 257 9.46 -3.97 -12.17
CA LEU A 257 10.01 -5.08 -11.40
C LEU A 257 9.22 -6.39 -11.62
N ASN A 258 7.90 -6.32 -11.73
CA ASN A 258 7.08 -7.51 -11.92
C ASN A 258 7.11 -8.05 -13.35
N THR A 259 7.37 -7.22 -14.36
CA THR A 259 7.58 -7.67 -15.74
C THR A 259 8.89 -8.46 -15.91
N TYR A 260 9.89 -8.25 -15.04
CA TYR A 260 11.18 -8.93 -15.10
C TYR A 260 11.27 -10.22 -14.27
N LEU A 261 10.21 -10.58 -13.54
CA LEU A 261 10.14 -11.81 -12.74
C LEU A 261 9.44 -12.98 -13.46
N GLU A 262 8.96 -12.76 -14.69
CA GLU A 262 8.48 -13.79 -15.63
C GLU A 262 9.60 -14.20 -16.61
#